data_AF-A0A7X1TSV5-F1
#
_entry.id   AF-A0A7X1TSV5-F1
#
_cell.length_a   1.000
_cell.length_b   1.000
_cell.length_c   1.000
_cell.angle_alpha   90.00
_cell.angle_beta   90.00
_cell.angle_gamma   90.00
#
_symmetry.space_group_name_H-M   'P 1'
#
loop_
_entity.id
_entity.type
_entity.pdbx_description
1 polymer ?
#
loop_
_entity_poly.entity_id
_entity_poly.type
_entity_poly.pdbx_seq_one_letter_code
_entity_poly.pdbx_strand_id
1 'polypeptide(L)'
;MKPIGPYVAARDLGGDPTAAVRTLRATDRLTGMPVLLHVLPHAAPLPELPDSPALLRPSEGGMDGETAYIVTELPPHAHPARDPLLAARGGLEGLAALHAAGLTHGGVSAAQLWSVDGQVALAGAALPWGGDPTPEEDVRTLLGALETLGELPASLRNLPEGATAQELLARLDAPQEAPPLRTNSPAEAEAEPAPDPAPADEPDARSSIIVTAAPAEVDPEPAPKSTPEPSRVAPSPTSRRRLGEEVRITWNPDGTRRVVKPGQEATPAPRRETSRPAWLWPLLALLAVLALAAAVWAWRSGSGADAPTATRTAASASACCTLTFAVNGEAPGPVHLSVVRAPAGANLKAGTEVGTAPGAVPLPTPGEYVLRVAADGYAPAQVTVTAPSAVPVTIDLAP
;
A
#
# COMPACT_ATOMS: atom_id res chain seq x y z
N MET A 1 -2.99 17.21 4.48
CA MET A 1 -1.92 16.86 3.52
C MET A 1 -0.95 18.03 3.40
N LYS A 2 0.35 17.82 3.63
CA LYS A 2 1.37 18.88 3.51
C LYS A 2 1.88 18.90 2.07
N PRO A 3 1.85 20.04 1.36
CA PRO A 3 2.47 20.14 0.04
C PRO A 3 4.00 20.07 0.15
N ILE A 4 4.64 19.51 -0.88
CA ILE A 4 6.09 19.53 -1.07
C ILE A 4 6.31 20.00 -2.51
N GLY A 5 6.72 21.26 -2.68
CA GLY A 5 6.83 21.88 -4.00
C GLY A 5 5.49 21.87 -4.77
N PRO A 6 5.46 21.45 -6.05
CA PRO A 6 4.23 21.35 -6.83
C PRO A 6 3.39 20.11 -6.50
N TYR A 7 3.79 19.28 -5.53
CA TYR A 7 3.17 18.01 -5.22
C TYR A 7 2.36 18.06 -3.92
N VAL A 8 1.25 17.30 -3.87
CA VAL A 8 0.48 17.08 -2.64
C VAL A 8 0.73 15.67 -2.14
N ALA A 9 1.43 15.54 -1.00
CA ALA A 9 1.66 14.26 -0.36
C ALA A 9 0.35 13.70 0.19
N ALA A 10 -0.01 12.50 -0.29
CA ALA A 10 -1.23 11.81 0.12
C ALA A 10 -0.96 10.80 1.24
N ARG A 11 0.12 10.01 1.11
CA ARG A 11 0.41 8.90 2.04
C ARG A 11 1.90 8.64 2.13
N ASP A 12 2.39 8.44 3.35
CA ASP A 12 3.71 7.83 3.58
C ASP A 12 3.58 6.34 3.32
N LEU A 13 4.43 5.80 2.44
CA LEU A 13 4.41 4.38 2.09
C LEU A 13 5.18 3.51 3.09
N GLY A 14 5.79 4.13 4.10
CA GLY A 14 6.59 3.45 5.09
C GLY A 14 7.94 3.00 4.52
N GLY A 15 8.54 2.02 5.20
CA GLY A 15 9.91 1.57 4.98
C GLY A 15 10.62 1.43 6.30
N ASP A 16 11.94 1.23 6.26
CA ASP A 16 12.76 1.29 7.45
C ASP A 16 12.69 2.72 8.03
N PRO A 17 12.19 2.91 9.28
CA PRO A 17 12.10 4.24 9.88
C PRO A 17 13.47 4.89 10.13
N THR A 18 14.55 4.11 10.03
CA THR A 18 15.93 4.58 10.14
C THR A 18 16.56 4.94 8.79
N ALA A 19 15.89 4.63 7.67
CA ALA A 19 16.38 4.98 6.34
C ALA A 19 16.45 6.50 6.17
N ALA A 20 17.50 6.96 5.49
CA ALA A 20 17.70 8.40 5.25
C ALA A 20 16.66 8.97 4.25
N VAL A 21 16.15 8.12 3.36
CA VAL A 21 15.18 8.50 2.33
C VAL A 21 13.79 7.99 2.72
N ARG A 22 12.79 8.87 2.66
CA ARG A 22 11.37 8.52 2.88
C ARG A 22 10.61 8.53 1.57
N THR A 23 9.74 7.55 1.35
CA THR A 23 8.93 7.50 0.12
C THR A 23 7.48 7.83 0.40
N LEU A 24 6.98 8.85 -0.28
CA LEU A 24 5.59 9.30 -0.18
C LEU A 24 4.90 9.07 -1.52
N ARG A 25 3.66 8.60 -1.47
CA ARG A 25 2.75 8.69 -2.61
C ARG A 25 2.15 10.08 -2.66
N ALA A 26 2.21 10.71 -3.82
CA ALA A 26 1.72 12.06 -4.01
C ALA A 26 0.99 12.21 -5.36
N THR A 27 0.41 13.38 -5.56
CA THR A 27 -0.18 13.80 -6.83
C THR A 27 0.45 15.11 -7.26
N ASP A 28 0.88 15.17 -8.52
CA ASP A 28 1.28 16.44 -9.15
C ASP A 28 0.05 17.35 -9.28
N ARG A 29 0.12 18.55 -8.69
CA ARG A 29 -1.00 19.51 -8.69
C ARG A 29 -1.29 20.10 -10.06
N LEU A 30 -0.30 20.12 -10.96
CA LEU A 30 -0.46 20.70 -12.28
C LEU A 30 -1.13 19.71 -13.23
N THR A 31 -0.67 18.46 -13.24
CA THR A 31 -1.14 17.44 -14.19
C THR A 31 -2.20 16.50 -13.61
N GLY A 32 -2.29 16.38 -12.28
CA GLY A 32 -3.11 15.38 -11.60
C GLY A 32 -2.50 13.97 -11.63
N MET A 33 -1.29 13.80 -12.16
CA MET A 33 -0.64 12.50 -12.28
C MET A 33 -0.18 11.97 -10.91
N PRO A 34 -0.30 10.65 -10.65
CA PRO A 34 0.29 10.05 -9.47
C PRO A 34 1.82 10.05 -9.59
N VAL A 35 2.50 10.32 -8.47
CA VAL A 35 3.96 10.29 -8.40
C VAL A 35 4.42 9.64 -7.09
N LEU A 36 5.67 9.20 -7.07
CA LEU A 36 6.43 8.92 -5.86
C LEU A 36 7.34 10.09 -5.57
N LEU A 37 7.31 10.57 -4.33
CA LEU A 37 8.27 11.53 -3.79
C LEU A 37 9.24 10.79 -2.88
N HIS A 38 10.49 10.76 -3.26
CA HIS A 38 11.59 10.32 -2.42
C HIS A 38 12.16 11.55 -1.72
N VAL A 39 11.84 11.73 -0.44
CA VAL A 39 12.34 12.84 0.38
C VAL A 39 13.73 12.49 0.90
N LEU A 40 14.72 13.32 0.58
CA LEU A 40 16.13 13.09 0.87
C LEU A 40 16.61 13.97 2.03
N PRO A 41 17.68 13.58 2.73
CA PRO A 41 18.30 14.43 3.74
C PRO A 41 18.95 15.67 3.11
N HIS A 42 19.49 15.54 1.90
CA HIS A 42 20.23 16.57 1.17
C HIS A 42 19.91 16.49 -0.33
N ALA A 43 20.12 17.58 -1.06
CA ALA A 43 19.97 17.57 -2.52
C ALA A 43 20.95 16.58 -3.15
N ALA A 44 20.46 15.76 -4.08
CA ALA A 44 21.25 14.80 -4.83
C ALA A 44 20.98 14.98 -6.33
N PRO A 45 21.96 14.71 -7.22
CA PRO A 45 21.71 14.65 -8.65
C PRO A 45 20.74 13.51 -8.97
N LEU A 46 20.05 13.63 -10.10
CA LEU A 46 19.24 12.53 -10.63
C LEU A 46 20.16 11.36 -11.00
N PRO A 47 19.88 10.13 -10.51
CA PRO A 47 20.69 8.98 -10.84
C PRO A 47 20.52 8.60 -12.32
N GLU A 48 21.63 8.26 -12.97
CA GLU A 48 21.62 7.68 -14.31
C GLU A 48 21.35 6.18 -14.20
N LEU A 49 20.13 5.76 -14.56
CA LEU A 49 19.71 4.36 -14.47
C LEU A 49 19.85 3.64 -15.82
N PRO A 50 20.17 2.33 -15.83
CA PRO A 50 20.19 1.54 -17.06
C PRO A 50 18.81 1.49 -17.73
N ASP A 51 18.78 1.18 -19.03
CA ASP A 51 17.54 1.01 -19.78
C ASP A 51 16.93 -0.37 -19.52
N SER A 52 16.06 -0.43 -18.51
CA SER A 52 15.34 -1.63 -18.11
C SER A 52 13.88 -1.30 -17.81
N PRO A 53 12.91 -2.05 -18.34
CA PRO A 53 11.49 -1.88 -17.99
C PRO A 53 11.20 -2.23 -16.53
N ALA A 54 12.09 -2.98 -15.87
CA ALA A 54 11.97 -3.33 -14.46
C ALA A 54 12.41 -2.20 -13.51
N LEU A 55 12.78 -1.02 -14.02
CA LEU A 55 13.16 0.15 -13.23
C LEU A 55 12.26 1.34 -13.56
N LEU A 56 11.70 1.97 -12.52
CA LEU A 56 11.00 3.25 -12.65
C LEU A 56 12.01 4.39 -12.57
N ARG A 57 12.12 5.17 -13.65
CA ARG A 57 13.08 6.27 -13.75
C ARG A 57 12.58 7.52 -13.03
N PRO A 58 13.44 8.20 -12.25
CA PRO A 58 13.09 9.49 -11.70
C PRO A 58 13.00 10.52 -12.83
N SER A 59 11.99 11.38 -12.80
CA SER A 59 11.73 12.39 -13.82
C SER A 59 12.23 13.79 -13.42
N GLU A 60 12.23 14.10 -12.13
CA GLU A 60 12.61 15.42 -11.61
C GLU A 60 13.28 15.32 -10.23
N GLY A 61 14.16 16.26 -9.91
CA GLY A 61 14.65 16.52 -8.56
C GLY A 61 14.50 17.99 -8.20
N GLY A 62 14.26 18.30 -6.93
CA GLY A 62 14.00 19.67 -6.48
C GLY A 62 14.20 19.91 -4.99
N MET A 63 13.96 21.16 -4.59
CA MET A 63 14.02 21.62 -3.20
C MET A 63 12.72 22.37 -2.87
N ASP A 64 12.15 22.10 -1.70
CA ASP A 64 11.08 22.90 -1.09
C ASP A 64 11.51 23.34 0.31
N GLY A 65 11.94 24.60 0.42
CA GLY A 65 12.63 25.11 1.61
C GLY A 65 13.92 24.33 1.85
N GLU A 66 13.98 23.62 2.98
CA GLU A 66 15.12 22.76 3.37
C GLU A 66 14.92 21.29 2.97
N THR A 67 13.77 20.94 2.37
CA THR A 67 13.43 19.56 2.01
C THR A 67 13.87 19.28 0.57
N ALA A 68 14.85 18.38 0.40
CA ALA A 68 15.22 17.83 -0.89
C ALA A 68 14.27 16.70 -1.30
N TYR A 69 13.90 16.64 -2.57
CA TYR A 69 13.07 15.56 -3.10
C TYR A 69 13.49 15.13 -4.51
N ILE A 70 13.28 13.85 -4.82
CA ILE A 70 13.32 13.29 -6.17
C ILE A 70 11.95 12.69 -6.47
N VAL A 71 11.50 12.86 -7.70
CA VAL A 71 10.18 12.49 -8.19
C VAL A 71 10.31 11.33 -9.16
N THR A 72 9.50 10.30 -8.97
CA THR A 72 9.29 9.22 -9.95
C THR A 72 7.85 9.27 -10.38
N GLU A 73 7.60 9.60 -11.65
CA GLU A 73 6.25 9.59 -12.21
C GLU A 73 5.70 8.17 -12.29
N LEU A 74 4.43 8.01 -11.90
CA LEU A 74 3.74 6.74 -11.99
C LEU A 74 2.74 6.78 -13.16
N PRO A 75 2.72 5.74 -14.01
CA PRO A 75 1.62 5.56 -14.95
C PRO A 75 0.26 5.54 -14.22
N PRO A 76 -0.84 6.02 -14.83
CA PRO A 76 -2.14 6.15 -14.16
C PRO A 76 -2.68 4.86 -13.55
N HIS A 77 -2.34 3.72 -14.15
CA HIS A 77 -2.72 2.37 -13.75
C HIS A 77 -1.70 1.69 -12.83
N ALA A 78 -0.61 2.39 -12.47
CA ALA A 78 0.38 1.85 -11.55
C ALA A 78 -0.20 1.71 -10.14
N HIS A 79 0.06 0.56 -9.53
CA HIS A 79 -0.34 0.29 -8.14
C HIS A 79 0.76 -0.46 -7.40
N PRO A 80 0.79 -0.42 -6.05
CA PRO A 80 1.72 -1.24 -5.28
C PRO A 80 1.62 -2.71 -5.69
N ALA A 81 2.76 -3.39 -5.79
CA ALA A 81 2.80 -4.81 -6.12
C ALA A 81 2.10 -5.64 -5.02
N ARG A 82 1.33 -6.64 -5.44
CA ARG A 82 0.57 -7.53 -4.54
C ARG A 82 0.84 -9.01 -4.75
N ASP A 83 1.26 -9.38 -5.96
CA ASP A 83 1.62 -10.76 -6.31
C ASP A 83 3.10 -10.99 -5.97
N PRO A 84 3.43 -11.86 -4.99
CA PRO A 84 4.81 -12.12 -4.59
C PRO A 84 5.67 -12.69 -5.72
N LEU A 85 5.10 -13.45 -6.65
CA LEU A 85 5.85 -14.05 -7.75
C LEU A 85 6.23 -12.99 -8.79
N LEU A 86 5.27 -12.15 -9.19
CA LEU A 86 5.55 -11.04 -10.10
C LEU A 86 6.48 -10.01 -9.46
N ALA A 87 6.30 -9.73 -8.17
CA ALA A 87 7.18 -8.86 -7.40
C ALA A 87 8.61 -9.41 -7.32
N ALA A 88 8.77 -10.71 -7.10
CA ALA A 88 10.08 -11.36 -7.10
C ALA A 88 10.77 -11.23 -8.46
N ARG A 89 10.05 -11.54 -9.54
CA ARG A 89 10.60 -11.45 -10.90
C ARG A 89 11.03 -10.02 -11.24
N GLY A 90 10.13 -9.05 -11.09
CA GLY A 90 10.41 -7.65 -11.42
C GLY A 90 11.48 -7.02 -10.52
N GLY A 91 11.45 -7.33 -9.22
CA GLY A 91 12.47 -6.88 -8.27
C GLY A 91 13.86 -7.43 -8.61
N LEU A 92 13.97 -8.74 -8.90
CA LEU A 92 15.24 -9.37 -9.27
C LEU A 92 15.74 -8.89 -10.63
N GLU A 93 14.87 -8.68 -11.61
CA GLU A 93 15.24 -8.10 -12.91
C GLU A 93 15.76 -6.66 -12.78
N GLY A 94 15.09 -5.84 -11.97
CA GLY A 94 15.55 -4.48 -11.66
C GLY A 94 16.91 -4.47 -10.96
N LEU A 95 17.09 -5.31 -9.93
CA LEU A 95 18.37 -5.42 -9.23
C LEU A 95 19.48 -5.96 -10.13
N ALA A 96 19.22 -6.99 -10.96
CA ALA A 96 20.20 -7.52 -11.88
C ALA A 96 20.68 -6.45 -12.89
N ALA A 97 19.76 -5.62 -13.40
CA ALA A 97 20.10 -4.50 -14.28
C ALA A 97 20.98 -3.45 -13.57
N LEU A 98 20.66 -3.09 -12.32
CA LEU A 98 21.46 -2.17 -11.52
C LEU A 98 22.86 -2.74 -11.24
N HIS A 99 22.94 -3.99 -10.78
CA HIS A 99 24.18 -4.65 -10.43
C HIS A 99 25.10 -4.82 -11.64
N ALA A 100 24.53 -5.13 -12.82
CA ALA A 100 25.28 -5.17 -14.08
C ALA A 100 25.86 -3.80 -14.49
N ALA A 101 25.21 -2.70 -14.09
CA ALA A 101 25.69 -1.33 -14.28
C ALA A 101 26.65 -0.86 -13.17
N GLY A 102 26.99 -1.72 -12.20
CA GLY A 102 27.82 -1.36 -11.05
C GLY A 102 27.12 -0.45 -10.04
N LEU A 103 25.78 -0.42 -10.07
CA LEU A 103 24.93 0.34 -9.16
C LEU A 103 24.27 -0.60 -8.14
N THR A 104 23.91 -0.05 -7.00
CA THR A 104 23.07 -0.73 -5.99
C THR A 104 21.81 0.09 -5.73
N HIS A 105 20.76 -0.55 -5.23
CA HIS A 105 19.55 0.14 -4.84
C HIS A 105 19.69 0.78 -3.46
N GLY A 106 20.15 0.03 -2.46
CA GLY A 106 20.44 0.48 -1.09
C GLY A 106 19.24 0.70 -0.17
N GLY A 107 18.02 0.42 -0.61
CA GLY A 107 16.80 0.72 0.15
C GLY A 107 15.57 -0.02 -0.37
N VAL A 108 15.78 -1.25 -0.83
CA VAL A 108 14.71 -2.09 -1.37
C VAL A 108 13.66 -2.33 -0.29
N SER A 109 12.39 -2.16 -0.62
CA SER A 109 11.28 -2.49 0.29
C SER A 109 10.00 -2.71 -0.51
N ALA A 110 8.95 -3.23 0.12
CA ALA A 110 7.65 -3.40 -0.52
C ALA A 110 7.09 -2.09 -1.09
N ALA A 111 7.44 -0.94 -0.49
CA ALA A 111 7.04 0.39 -0.95
C ALA A 111 7.65 0.78 -2.31
N GLN A 112 8.74 0.12 -2.72
CA GLN A 112 9.42 0.37 -3.99
C GLN A 112 9.00 -0.58 -5.12
N LEU A 113 8.16 -1.59 -4.83
CA LEU A 113 7.71 -2.55 -5.81
C LEU A 113 6.34 -2.14 -6.36
N TRP A 114 6.30 -1.80 -7.66
CA TRP A 114 5.11 -1.25 -8.31
C TRP A 114 4.71 -2.09 -9.50
N SER A 115 3.45 -2.48 -9.56
CA SER A 115 2.91 -3.13 -10.75
C SER A 115 2.51 -2.08 -11.78
N VAL A 116 3.03 -2.24 -13.00
CA VAL A 116 2.80 -1.38 -14.16
C VAL A 116 2.59 -2.28 -15.37
N ASP A 117 1.44 -2.15 -16.03
CA ASP A 117 1.10 -2.94 -17.24
C ASP A 117 1.26 -4.47 -17.09
N GLY A 118 0.97 -5.00 -15.90
CA GLY A 118 1.10 -6.44 -15.61
C GLY A 118 2.53 -6.92 -15.33
N GLN A 119 3.51 -6.01 -15.32
CA GLN A 119 4.87 -6.25 -14.85
C GLN A 119 5.07 -5.59 -13.48
N VAL A 120 6.16 -5.90 -12.79
CA VAL A 120 6.59 -5.18 -11.59
C VAL A 120 7.90 -4.47 -11.87
N ALA A 121 7.95 -3.19 -11.51
CA ALA A 121 9.13 -2.34 -11.64
C ALA A 121 9.54 -1.78 -10.27
N LEU A 122 10.83 -1.53 -10.12
CA LEU A 122 11.46 -1.06 -8.89
C LEU A 122 11.70 0.45 -8.96
N ALA A 123 11.18 1.20 -7.98
CA ALA A 123 11.35 2.65 -7.86
C ALA A 123 12.47 3.03 -6.87
N GLY A 124 12.99 4.25 -6.97
CA GLY A 124 13.94 4.77 -5.97
C GLY A 124 15.35 4.16 -6.04
N ALA A 125 15.71 3.59 -7.19
CA ALA A 125 17.04 3.03 -7.44
C ALA A 125 18.15 4.10 -7.36
N ALA A 126 19.32 3.70 -6.83
CA ALA A 126 20.52 4.52 -6.72
C ALA A 126 20.35 5.85 -5.95
N LEU A 127 19.35 5.93 -5.06
CA LEU A 127 19.18 7.05 -4.13
C LEU A 127 20.07 6.88 -2.88
N PRO A 128 20.40 7.97 -2.16
CA PRO A 128 21.24 7.92 -0.98
C PRO A 128 20.44 7.45 0.25
N TRP A 129 20.00 6.19 0.24
CA TRP A 129 19.24 5.55 1.32
C TRP A 129 20.00 5.49 2.65
N GLY A 130 21.34 5.62 2.60
CA GLY A 130 22.25 5.52 3.73
C GLY A 130 23.07 4.22 3.70
N GLY A 131 24.08 4.14 4.56
CA GLY A 131 24.97 2.98 4.63
C GLY A 131 25.90 2.81 3.42
N ASP A 132 26.58 1.66 3.37
CA ASP A 132 27.43 1.23 2.25
C ASP A 132 26.70 0.09 1.52
N PRO A 133 25.76 0.41 0.60
CA PRO A 133 24.91 -0.61 -0.02
C PRO A 133 25.72 -1.54 -0.91
N THR A 134 25.50 -2.86 -0.76
CA THR A 134 26.13 -3.89 -1.60
C THR A 134 25.09 -4.67 -2.41
N PRO A 135 25.47 -5.28 -3.55
CA PRO A 135 24.57 -6.13 -4.33
C PRO A 135 23.93 -7.26 -3.50
N GLU A 136 24.69 -7.85 -2.58
CA GLU A 136 24.22 -8.92 -1.70
C GLU A 136 23.19 -8.40 -0.68
N GLU A 137 23.36 -7.17 -0.18
CA GLU A 137 22.39 -6.52 0.71
C GLU A 137 21.08 -6.22 0.00
N ASP A 138 21.13 -5.75 -1.24
CA ASP A 138 19.93 -5.50 -2.06
C ASP A 138 19.11 -6.78 -2.23
N VAL A 139 19.77 -7.90 -2.56
CA VAL A 139 19.11 -9.20 -2.71
C VAL A 139 18.48 -9.64 -1.39
N ARG A 140 19.21 -9.56 -0.28
CA ARG A 140 18.68 -9.94 1.05
C ARG A 140 17.47 -9.09 1.43
N THR A 141 17.55 -7.79 1.20
CA THR A 141 16.48 -6.84 1.52
C THR A 141 15.26 -7.06 0.62
N LEU A 142 15.46 -7.38 -0.67
CA LEU A 142 14.36 -7.77 -1.55
C LEU A 142 13.63 -9.01 -1.04
N LEU A 143 14.35 -10.04 -0.60
CA LEU A 143 13.73 -11.26 -0.07
C LEU A 143 12.90 -10.95 1.19
N GLY A 144 13.43 -10.14 2.10
CA GLY A 144 12.67 -9.65 3.26
C GLY A 144 11.42 -8.86 2.84
N ALA A 145 11.52 -8.01 1.82
CA ALA A 145 10.37 -7.29 1.27
C ALA A 145 9.31 -8.24 0.68
N LEU A 146 9.72 -9.32 -0.01
CA LEU A 146 8.80 -10.32 -0.55
C LEU A 146 8.07 -11.10 0.56
N GLU A 147 8.76 -11.40 1.67
CA GLU A 147 8.12 -12.00 2.85
C GLU A 147 7.08 -11.07 3.48
N THR A 148 7.27 -9.74 3.43
CA THR A 148 6.23 -8.81 3.90
C THR A 148 5.01 -8.75 2.99
N LEU A 149 5.19 -9.02 1.69
CA LEU A 149 4.11 -9.05 0.71
C LEU A 149 3.31 -10.36 0.75
N GLY A 150 3.87 -11.44 1.29
CA GLY A 150 3.22 -12.75 1.36
C GLY A 150 4.23 -13.88 1.55
N GLU A 151 4.00 -15.01 0.89
CA GLU A 151 4.95 -16.12 0.94
C GLU A 151 6.07 -15.95 -0.09
N LEU A 152 7.31 -16.22 0.34
CA LEU A 152 8.46 -16.29 -0.55
C LEU A 152 8.28 -17.47 -1.54
N PRO A 153 8.44 -17.26 -2.87
CA PRO A 153 8.35 -18.32 -3.86
C PRO A 153 9.24 -19.51 -3.51
N ALA A 154 8.75 -20.73 -3.72
CA ALA A 154 9.45 -21.96 -3.30
C ALA A 154 10.87 -22.07 -3.89
N SER A 155 11.07 -21.59 -5.12
CA SER A 155 12.38 -21.52 -5.78
C SER A 155 13.39 -20.66 -5.02
N LEU A 156 12.94 -19.70 -4.21
CA LEU A 156 13.77 -18.74 -3.49
C LEU A 156 13.97 -19.04 -1.99
N ARG A 157 13.36 -20.10 -1.44
CA ARG A 157 13.45 -20.40 0.01
C ARG A 157 14.82 -20.92 0.48
N ASN A 158 15.58 -21.55 -0.41
CA ASN A 158 16.87 -22.19 -0.08
C ASN A 158 17.97 -21.64 -0.99
N LEU A 159 18.42 -20.43 -0.68
CA LEU A 159 19.41 -19.72 -1.50
C LEU A 159 20.84 -20.09 -1.09
N PRO A 160 21.76 -20.21 -2.06
CA PRO A 160 23.17 -20.25 -1.74
C PRO A 160 23.61 -18.89 -1.16
N GLU A 161 24.57 -18.92 -0.23
CA GLU A 161 25.19 -17.71 0.29
C GLU A 161 25.91 -16.97 -0.85
N GLY A 162 25.68 -15.66 -0.97
CA GLY A 162 26.24 -14.84 -2.05
C GLY A 162 25.54 -14.96 -3.40
N ALA A 163 24.33 -15.53 -3.47
CA ALA A 163 23.56 -15.57 -4.71
C ALA A 163 23.32 -14.16 -5.29
N THR A 164 23.62 -13.98 -6.56
CA THR A 164 23.39 -12.72 -7.28
C THR A 164 21.92 -12.61 -7.73
N ALA A 165 21.44 -11.38 -7.95
CA ALA A 165 20.08 -11.16 -8.46
C ALA A 165 19.81 -11.90 -9.79
N GLN A 166 20.80 -11.95 -10.67
CA GLN A 166 20.72 -12.66 -11.96
C GLN A 166 20.56 -14.18 -11.79
N GLU A 167 21.32 -14.80 -10.87
CA GLU A 167 21.21 -16.25 -10.60
C GLU A 167 19.85 -16.61 -10.01
N LEU A 168 19.34 -15.77 -9.12
CA LEU A 168 18.02 -15.95 -8.52
C LEU A 168 16.89 -15.79 -9.55
N LEU A 169 17.02 -14.81 -10.47
CA LEU A 169 16.09 -14.64 -11.57
C LEU A 169 16.09 -15.86 -12.49
N ALA A 170 17.27 -16.35 -12.88
CA ALA A 170 17.40 -17.56 -13.70
C ALA A 170 16.77 -18.80 -13.03
N ARG A 171 16.90 -18.90 -11.69
CA ARG A 171 16.28 -19.98 -10.90
C ARG A 171 14.76 -19.82 -10.80
N LEU A 172 14.25 -18.59 -10.75
CA LEU A 172 12.81 -18.30 -10.75
C LEU A 172 12.15 -18.63 -12.09
N ASP A 173 12.88 -18.41 -13.19
CA ASP A 173 12.42 -18.66 -14.55
C ASP A 173 12.64 -20.11 -15.02
N ALA A 174 13.46 -20.88 -14.29
CA ALA A 174 13.63 -22.29 -14.56
C ALA A 174 12.27 -23.02 -14.46
N PRO A 175 11.93 -23.88 -15.43
CA PRO A 175 10.71 -24.69 -15.35
C PRO A 175 10.69 -25.41 -14.01
N GLN A 176 9.64 -25.17 -13.21
CA GLN A 176 9.47 -25.88 -11.95
C GLN A 176 9.34 -27.36 -12.29
N GLU A 177 10.37 -28.14 -11.99
CA GLU A 177 10.36 -29.58 -12.21
C GLU A 177 9.16 -30.11 -11.42
N ALA A 178 8.13 -30.53 -12.16
CA ALA A 178 6.92 -31.04 -11.55
C ALA A 178 7.37 -32.14 -10.60
N PRO A 179 6.97 -32.10 -9.30
CA PRO A 179 7.34 -33.14 -8.36
C PRO A 179 7.08 -34.47 -9.06
N PRO A 180 8.07 -35.39 -9.11
CA PRO A 180 7.90 -36.63 -9.86
C PRO A 180 6.58 -37.20 -9.39
N LEU A 181 5.61 -37.30 -10.32
CA LEU A 181 4.31 -37.88 -10.04
C LEU A 181 4.64 -39.16 -9.32
N ARG A 182 4.33 -39.20 -8.01
CA ARG A 182 4.50 -40.43 -7.25
C ARG A 182 3.58 -41.38 -7.94
N THR A 183 4.13 -42.17 -8.85
CA THR A 183 3.50 -43.37 -9.35
C THR A 183 3.38 -44.19 -8.09
N ASN A 184 2.23 -44.07 -7.44
CA ASN A 184 1.80 -45.04 -6.44
C ASN A 184 1.89 -46.36 -7.19
N SER A 185 3.02 -47.04 -6.99
CA SER A 185 3.26 -48.34 -7.58
C SER A 185 2.09 -49.19 -7.12
N PRO A 186 1.25 -49.74 -8.02
CA PRO A 186 0.03 -50.46 -7.63
C PRO A 186 0.30 -51.78 -6.88
N ALA A 187 1.51 -52.01 -6.37
CA ALA A 187 1.98 -53.30 -5.91
C ALA A 187 1.83 -53.54 -4.39
N GLU A 188 1.23 -52.62 -3.64
CA GLU A 188 1.00 -52.80 -2.18
C GLU A 188 -0.48 -52.57 -1.82
N ALA A 189 -1.34 -53.19 -2.63
CA ALA A 189 -2.72 -53.50 -2.29
C ALA A 189 -2.85 -55.03 -2.22
N GLU A 190 -2.13 -55.66 -1.29
CA GLU A 190 -2.29 -57.09 -1.00
C GLU A 190 -2.88 -57.22 0.41
N ALA A 191 -4.10 -57.77 0.46
CA ALA A 191 -4.88 -58.25 1.60
C ALA A 191 -5.72 -57.23 2.42
N GLU A 192 -6.76 -56.67 1.81
CA GLU A 192 -8.03 -56.43 2.52
C GLU A 192 -9.04 -57.56 2.20
N PRO A 193 -9.75 -58.12 3.20
CA PRO A 193 -10.65 -59.25 3.01
C PRO A 193 -11.96 -58.83 2.31
N ALA A 194 -12.37 -59.64 1.35
CA ALA A 194 -13.51 -59.44 0.46
C ALA A 194 -14.85 -59.24 1.21
N PRO A 195 -15.62 -58.18 0.87
CA PRO A 195 -17.06 -58.18 1.03
C PRO A 195 -17.78 -58.77 -0.20
N ASP A 196 -18.89 -59.44 0.11
CA ASP A 196 -19.83 -60.18 -0.75
C ASP A 196 -20.31 -59.43 -2.02
N PRO A 197 -20.55 -60.13 -3.15
CA PRO A 197 -21.02 -59.49 -4.38
C PRO A 197 -22.56 -59.43 -4.42
N ALA A 198 -23.10 -58.25 -4.72
CA ALA A 198 -24.49 -58.07 -5.17
C ALA A 198 -24.56 -57.00 -6.28
N PRO A 199 -25.55 -57.09 -7.18
CA PRO A 199 -25.31 -56.97 -8.62
C PRO A 199 -25.51 -55.57 -9.22
N ALA A 200 -24.99 -55.51 -10.46
CA ALA A 200 -25.11 -54.50 -11.49
C ALA A 200 -26.48 -53.80 -11.62
N ASP A 201 -26.40 -52.50 -11.92
CA ASP A 201 -27.22 -51.85 -12.95
C ASP A 201 -26.43 -50.69 -13.59
N GLU A 202 -26.01 -50.98 -14.82
CA GLU A 202 -25.94 -50.21 -16.09
C GLU A 202 -26.21 -48.68 -16.19
N PRO A 203 -25.87 -48.05 -17.35
CA PRO A 203 -25.16 -46.78 -17.46
C PRO A 203 -26.01 -45.63 -18.04
N ASP A 204 -25.58 -44.38 -17.84
CA ASP A 204 -25.78 -43.21 -18.73
C ASP A 204 -25.24 -41.94 -18.03
N ALA A 205 -24.75 -40.87 -18.64
CA ALA A 205 -24.69 -40.45 -20.03
C ALA A 205 -23.50 -39.49 -20.18
N ARG A 206 -22.85 -39.56 -21.35
CA ARG A 206 -21.86 -38.58 -21.82
C ARG A 206 -22.58 -37.28 -22.17
N SER A 207 -22.19 -36.16 -21.58
CA SER A 207 -22.53 -34.83 -22.09
C SER A 207 -21.26 -34.12 -22.56
N SER A 208 -20.96 -34.29 -23.84
CA SER A 208 -20.01 -33.49 -24.59
C SER A 208 -20.70 -32.20 -25.05
N ILE A 209 -20.33 -31.06 -24.46
CA ILE A 209 -20.75 -29.74 -24.93
C ILE A 209 -19.72 -29.29 -25.97
N ILE A 210 -20.15 -29.26 -27.23
CA ILE A 210 -19.44 -28.65 -28.35
C ILE A 210 -19.82 -27.17 -28.36
N VAL A 211 -18.87 -26.29 -28.03
CA VAL A 211 -19.02 -24.84 -28.21
C VAL A 211 -18.56 -24.50 -29.62
N THR A 212 -19.52 -24.33 -30.53
CA THR A 212 -19.31 -23.80 -31.87
C THR A 212 -19.18 -22.27 -31.79
N ALA A 213 -17.97 -21.77 -32.04
CA ALA A 213 -17.72 -20.34 -32.24
C ALA A 213 -18.20 -19.91 -33.64
N ALA A 214 -19.08 -18.91 -33.69
CA ALA A 214 -19.46 -18.23 -34.92
C ALA A 214 -18.51 -17.04 -35.17
N PRO A 215 -17.95 -16.88 -36.38
CA PRO A 215 -17.19 -15.69 -36.74
C PRO A 215 -18.15 -14.60 -37.20
N ALA A 216 -18.12 -13.46 -36.51
CA ALA A 216 -18.71 -12.22 -37.01
C ALA A 216 -17.65 -11.48 -37.84
N GLU A 217 -17.85 -11.52 -39.15
CA GLU A 217 -17.31 -10.61 -40.16
C GLU A 217 -18.11 -9.29 -40.13
N VAL A 218 -17.67 -8.26 -40.88
CA VAL A 218 -18.27 -6.90 -41.10
C VAL A 218 -17.71 -5.83 -40.14
N ASP A 219 -17.15 -4.68 -40.54
CA ASP A 219 -16.72 -4.06 -41.81
C ASP A 219 -15.80 -2.87 -41.41
N PRO A 220 -14.83 -2.41 -42.25
CA PRO A 220 -13.99 -1.26 -41.96
C PRO A 220 -14.44 0.01 -42.71
N GLU A 221 -14.73 1.11 -42.01
CA GLU A 221 -14.86 2.43 -42.66
C GLU A 221 -14.85 3.62 -41.66
N PRO A 222 -14.53 4.87 -42.06
CA PRO A 222 -13.33 5.37 -42.74
C PRO A 222 -12.58 6.46 -41.93
N ALA A 223 -11.36 6.75 -42.38
CA ALA A 223 -10.57 7.91 -41.97
C ALA A 223 -11.22 9.27 -42.33
N PRO A 224 -11.14 10.29 -41.46
CA PRO A 224 -11.33 11.68 -41.86
C PRO A 224 -10.00 12.37 -42.20
N LYS A 225 -9.88 12.63 -43.50
CA LYS A 225 -9.27 13.75 -44.23
C LYS A 225 -8.50 14.84 -43.46
N SER A 226 -7.34 15.09 -44.03
CA SER A 226 -6.43 16.23 -43.96
C SER A 226 -7.08 17.64 -43.84
N THR A 227 -6.46 18.45 -42.97
CA THR A 227 -5.95 19.83 -43.14
C THR A 227 -6.84 20.86 -43.87
N PRO A 228 -7.01 22.07 -43.28
CA PRO A 228 -6.13 23.16 -43.67
C PRO A 228 -5.68 24.09 -42.51
N GLU A 229 -4.37 24.35 -42.48
CA GLU A 229 -3.75 25.61 -42.06
C GLU A 229 -4.28 26.72 -43.01
N PRO A 230 -4.70 27.91 -42.54
CA PRO A 230 -3.75 29.01 -42.43
C PRO A 230 -4.10 30.08 -41.36
N SER A 231 -3.09 30.74 -40.79
CA SER A 231 -2.94 32.20 -40.89
C SER A 231 -2.10 32.78 -39.75
N ARG A 232 -0.91 33.23 -40.14
CA ARG A 232 -0.19 34.34 -39.52
C ARG A 232 -1.10 35.55 -39.37
N VAL A 233 -1.23 36.07 -38.15
CA VAL A 233 -1.39 37.51 -37.92
C VAL A 233 -0.53 37.91 -36.73
N ALA A 234 0.58 38.60 -37.02
CA ALA A 234 1.23 39.49 -36.07
C ALA A 234 0.53 40.86 -36.15
N PRO A 235 0.42 41.57 -35.03
CA PRO A 235 1.12 42.85 -34.97
C PRO A 235 1.92 43.07 -33.69
N SER A 236 3.06 43.73 -33.87
CA SER A 236 4.00 44.18 -32.84
C SER A 236 3.53 45.49 -32.14
N PRO A 237 4.36 46.19 -31.35
CA PRO A 237 4.21 46.33 -29.91
C PRO A 237 3.85 47.77 -29.49
N THR A 238 3.39 47.96 -28.25
CA THR A 238 3.77 49.08 -27.36
C THR A 238 2.89 49.11 -26.12
N SER A 239 3.44 48.75 -24.96
CA SER A 239 3.12 49.52 -23.75
C SER A 239 4.36 49.58 -22.85
N ARG A 240 4.87 50.80 -22.77
CA ARG A 240 5.93 51.24 -21.88
C ARG A 240 5.28 51.51 -20.53
N ARG A 241 5.52 50.68 -19.50
CA ARG A 241 5.20 51.06 -18.11
C ARG A 241 6.16 50.46 -17.06
N ARG A 242 7.07 51.34 -16.66
CA ARG A 242 7.75 51.49 -15.36
C ARG A 242 8.41 50.25 -14.75
N LEU A 243 9.69 50.15 -15.06
CA LEU A 243 10.76 49.63 -14.22
C LEU A 243 10.69 50.26 -12.80
N GLY A 244 10.76 49.41 -11.76
CA GLY A 244 11.31 49.80 -10.46
C GLY A 244 10.34 49.96 -9.29
N GLU A 245 9.57 48.93 -8.94
CA GLU A 245 9.12 48.76 -7.54
C GLU A 245 8.98 47.26 -7.23
N GLU A 246 9.84 46.75 -6.35
CA GLU A 246 9.87 45.34 -5.93
C GLU A 246 8.70 45.09 -4.97
N VAL A 247 7.61 44.53 -5.48
CA VAL A 247 6.45 44.15 -4.67
C VAL A 247 6.77 42.82 -3.98
N ARG A 248 7.11 42.86 -2.68
CA ARG A 248 7.26 41.64 -1.86
C ARG A 248 5.90 41.23 -1.32
N ILE A 249 5.45 40.05 -1.73
CA ILE A 249 4.25 39.39 -1.20
C ILE A 249 4.72 38.51 -0.04
N THR A 250 4.31 38.84 1.17
CA THR A 250 4.59 38.03 2.37
C THR A 250 3.32 37.33 2.83
N TRP A 251 3.47 36.04 3.16
CA TRP A 251 2.40 35.21 3.69
C TRP A 251 2.37 35.29 5.22
N ASN A 252 1.20 35.55 5.79
CA ASN A 252 1.00 35.45 7.23
C ASN A 252 0.82 33.98 7.64
N PRO A 253 1.13 33.61 8.89
CA PRO A 253 0.93 32.26 9.41
C PRO A 253 -0.54 31.81 9.46
N ASP A 254 -1.50 32.72 9.27
CA ASP A 254 -2.94 32.44 9.15
C ASP A 254 -3.41 32.19 7.71
N GLY A 255 -2.49 32.17 6.73
CA GLY A 255 -2.81 31.95 5.32
C GLY A 255 -3.38 33.17 4.58
N THR A 256 -3.44 34.34 5.22
CA THR A 256 -3.89 35.57 4.55
C THR A 256 -2.75 36.28 3.83
N ARG A 257 -2.99 36.68 2.58
CA ARG A 257 -2.03 37.46 1.78
C ARG A 257 -2.02 38.92 2.22
N ARG A 258 -0.85 39.49 2.51
CA ARG A 258 -0.68 40.95 2.64
C ARG A 258 0.38 41.46 1.68
N VAL A 259 0.03 42.54 0.98
CA VAL A 259 0.94 43.24 0.08
C VAL A 259 1.55 44.39 0.88
N VAL A 260 2.85 44.28 1.20
CA VAL A 260 3.56 45.33 1.93
C VAL A 260 4.17 46.28 0.91
N LYS A 261 3.70 47.53 0.88
CA LYS A 261 4.31 48.59 0.09
C LYS A 261 5.51 49.18 0.86
N PRO A 262 6.66 49.42 0.20
CA PRO A 262 7.80 50.04 0.84
C PRO A 262 7.45 51.48 1.25
N GLY A 263 7.77 51.87 2.49
CA GLY A 263 7.60 53.24 2.99
C GLY A 263 6.66 53.43 4.20
N GLN A 264 6.09 52.34 4.76
CA GLN A 264 5.31 52.41 5.99
C GLN A 264 6.07 51.70 7.13
N GLU A 265 6.94 52.43 7.83
CA GLU A 265 7.55 51.98 9.09
C GLU A 265 6.45 51.75 10.12
N ALA A 266 6.23 50.49 10.48
CA ALA A 266 5.30 50.10 11.53
C ALA A 266 5.98 50.22 12.90
N THR A 267 5.43 51.07 13.75
CA THR A 267 5.74 51.20 15.18
C THR A 267 5.72 49.83 15.88
N PRO A 268 6.74 49.48 16.70
CA PRO A 268 6.79 48.18 17.35
C PRO A 268 5.67 48.04 18.39
N ALA A 269 4.82 47.03 18.21
CA ALA A 269 3.78 46.68 19.17
C ALA A 269 4.39 46.08 20.46
N PRO A 270 3.82 46.37 21.65
CA PRO A 270 4.35 45.88 22.91
C PRO A 270 4.22 44.35 23.03
N ARG A 271 5.31 43.70 23.50
CA ARG A 271 5.34 42.28 23.86
C ARG A 271 4.30 42.00 24.94
N ARG A 272 3.28 41.19 24.61
CA ARG A 272 2.39 40.58 25.60
C ARG A 272 3.12 39.39 26.22
N GLU A 273 3.56 39.56 27.46
CA GLU A 273 3.91 38.45 28.35
C GLU A 273 2.66 37.59 28.56
N THR A 274 2.70 36.35 28.06
CA THR A 274 1.66 35.36 28.27
C THR A 274 1.75 34.84 29.70
N SER A 275 1.08 35.54 30.61
CA SER A 275 0.72 35.00 31.93
C SER A 275 -0.07 33.70 31.72
N ARG A 276 0.53 32.57 32.12
CA ARG A 276 -0.14 31.27 32.08
C ARG A 276 -1.31 31.31 33.08
N PRO A 277 -2.54 30.97 32.67
CA PRO A 277 -3.70 31.07 33.54
C PRO A 277 -3.56 30.10 34.72
N ALA A 278 -3.55 30.64 35.93
CA ALA A 278 -3.36 29.92 37.19
C ALA A 278 -4.38 28.78 37.43
N TRP A 279 -5.45 28.70 36.64
CA TRP A 279 -6.47 27.66 36.71
C TRP A 279 -6.02 26.28 36.20
N LEU A 280 -4.87 26.18 35.51
CA LEU A 280 -4.40 24.92 34.90
C LEU A 280 -3.83 23.95 35.94
N TRP A 281 -3.32 24.48 37.05
CA TRP A 281 -2.73 23.70 38.14
C TRP A 281 -3.72 22.74 38.83
N PRO A 282 -4.96 23.15 39.21
CA PRO A 282 -5.90 22.21 39.81
C PRO A 282 -6.34 21.09 38.85
N LEU A 283 -6.39 21.34 37.54
CA LEU A 283 -6.78 20.33 36.55
C LEU A 283 -5.68 19.27 36.35
N LEU A 284 -4.41 19.69 36.34
CA LEU A 284 -3.27 18.76 36.33
C LEU A 284 -3.16 17.95 37.62
N ALA A 285 -3.44 18.57 38.77
CA ALA A 285 -3.48 17.85 40.05
C ALA A 285 -4.58 16.78 40.08
N LEU A 286 -5.77 17.08 39.53
CA LEU A 286 -6.88 16.11 39.44
C LEU A 286 -6.51 14.92 38.53
N LEU A 287 -5.89 15.17 37.37
CA LEU A 287 -5.45 14.11 36.46
C LEU A 287 -4.39 13.21 37.10
N ALA A 288 -3.45 13.78 37.87
CA ALA A 288 -2.44 13.00 38.59
C ALA A 288 -3.07 12.09 39.66
N VAL A 289 -4.09 12.58 40.39
CA VAL A 289 -4.82 11.78 41.38
C VAL A 289 -5.60 10.64 40.72
N LEU A 290 -6.27 10.90 39.58
CA LEU A 290 -6.98 9.86 38.82
C LEU A 290 -6.04 8.78 38.28
N ALA A 291 -4.86 9.16 37.78
CA ALA A 291 -3.85 8.22 37.31
C ALA A 291 -3.33 7.32 38.44
N LEU A 292 -3.09 7.89 39.63
CA LEU A 292 -2.70 7.11 40.81
C LEU A 292 -3.81 6.17 41.28
N ALA A 293 -5.07 6.60 41.25
CA ALA A 293 -6.21 5.74 41.59
C ALA A 293 -6.35 4.56 40.61
N ALA A 294 -6.16 4.79 39.30
CA ALA A 294 -6.19 3.74 38.29
C ALA A 294 -5.05 2.73 38.47
N ALA A 295 -3.83 3.20 38.79
CA ALA A 295 -2.69 2.34 39.06
C ALA A 295 -2.91 1.45 40.31
N VAL A 296 -3.45 2.02 41.39
CA VAL A 296 -3.78 1.26 42.61
C VAL A 296 -4.90 0.25 42.37
N TRP A 297 -5.90 0.60 41.55
CA TRP A 297 -6.97 -0.31 41.17
C TRP A 297 -6.44 -1.50 40.38
N ALA A 298 -5.63 -1.25 39.34
CA ALA A 298 -5.01 -2.29 38.52
C ALA A 298 -4.15 -3.27 39.36
N TRP A 299 -3.40 -2.74 40.34
CA TRP A 299 -2.54 -3.55 41.21
C TRP A 299 -3.35 -4.43 42.19
N ARG A 300 -4.50 -3.93 42.67
CA ARG A 300 -5.42 -4.72 43.52
C ARG A 300 -6.22 -5.76 42.75
N SER A 301 -6.54 -5.54 41.47
CA SER A 301 -7.24 -6.53 40.65
C SER A 301 -6.35 -7.66 40.12
N GLY A 302 -5.02 -7.54 40.22
CA GLY A 302 -4.07 -8.54 39.74
C GLY A 302 -3.63 -9.61 40.75
N SER A 303 -4.21 -9.65 41.95
CA SER A 303 -3.78 -10.55 43.04
C SER A 303 -4.92 -11.46 43.54
N GLY A 304 -5.49 -12.26 42.64
CA GLY A 304 -6.47 -13.28 43.02
C GLY A 304 -6.68 -14.39 41.97
N ALA A 305 -6.58 -15.64 42.45
CA ALA A 305 -6.96 -16.93 41.85
C ALA A 305 -5.95 -17.52 40.85
N ASP A 306 -5.16 -18.57 41.14
CA ASP A 306 -5.44 -19.90 41.70
C ASP A 306 -6.89 -20.42 41.73
N ALA A 307 -7.05 -21.60 41.11
CA ALA A 307 -8.18 -22.55 41.11
C ALA A 307 -9.11 -22.51 39.87
N PRO A 308 -9.85 -23.59 39.59
CA PRO A 308 -9.35 -24.87 39.09
C PRO A 308 -10.03 -25.27 37.78
N THR A 309 -9.41 -26.20 37.05
CA THR A 309 -9.95 -26.90 35.89
C THR A 309 -11.28 -27.58 36.23
N ALA A 310 -12.39 -26.93 35.86
CA ALA A 310 -13.71 -27.55 35.81
C ALA A 310 -14.16 -27.63 34.34
N THR A 311 -13.98 -28.82 33.79
CA THR A 311 -14.50 -29.27 32.52
C THR A 311 -16.02 -29.08 32.49
N ARG A 312 -16.49 -28.03 31.82
CA ARG A 312 -17.89 -27.90 31.43
C ARG A 312 -17.94 -27.77 29.92
N THR A 313 -18.07 -28.92 29.28
CA THR A 313 -18.42 -29.07 27.88
C THR A 313 -19.84 -28.54 27.67
N ALA A 314 -19.97 -27.22 27.56
CA ALA A 314 -21.08 -26.61 26.86
C ALA A 314 -20.73 -26.66 25.38
N ALA A 315 -21.55 -27.37 24.59
CA ALA A 315 -21.43 -27.39 23.14
C ALA A 315 -21.58 -25.96 22.61
N SER A 316 -20.44 -25.31 22.35
CA SER A 316 -20.38 -24.02 21.66
C SER A 316 -21.00 -24.21 20.28
N ALA A 317 -22.14 -23.56 20.06
CA ALA A 317 -22.62 -23.30 18.72
C ALA A 317 -21.46 -22.60 17.98
N SER A 318 -20.96 -23.27 16.96
CA SER A 318 -19.75 -22.93 16.23
C SER A 318 -19.89 -21.54 15.59
N ALA A 319 -19.29 -20.52 16.23
CA ALA A 319 -19.03 -19.23 15.62
C ALA A 319 -18.11 -19.47 14.42
N CYS A 320 -18.70 -19.58 13.23
CA CYS A 320 -18.04 -20.19 12.09
C CYS A 320 -16.87 -19.34 11.58
N CYS A 321 -16.94 -18.01 11.72
CA CYS A 321 -15.93 -17.15 11.11
C CYS A 321 -15.67 -15.88 11.93
N THR A 322 -14.54 -15.82 12.62
CA THR A 322 -14.02 -14.56 13.16
C THR A 322 -13.05 -13.97 12.15
N LEU A 323 -13.33 -12.76 11.66
CA LEU A 323 -12.41 -12.01 10.80
C LEU A 323 -11.68 -10.94 11.61
N THR A 324 -10.38 -10.79 11.40
CA THR A 324 -9.59 -9.71 12.00
C THR A 324 -9.50 -8.55 11.02
N PHE A 325 -9.92 -7.35 11.44
CA PHE A 325 -9.84 -6.13 10.66
C PHE A 325 -8.73 -5.23 11.20
N ALA A 326 -7.90 -4.71 10.28
CA ALA A 326 -6.90 -3.69 10.55
C ALA A 326 -7.30 -2.40 9.80
N VAL A 327 -7.01 -1.24 10.37
CA VAL A 327 -7.31 0.06 9.75
C VAL A 327 -5.98 0.74 9.39
N ASN A 328 -5.83 1.10 8.11
CA ASN A 328 -4.74 1.90 7.60
C ASN A 328 -5.17 3.37 7.53
N GLY A 329 -4.54 4.21 8.33
CA GLY A 329 -4.77 5.66 8.40
C GLY A 329 -4.99 6.15 9.83
N GLU A 330 -4.72 7.44 10.09
CA GLU A 330 -5.01 8.11 11.37
C GLU A 330 -6.51 8.38 11.49
N ALA A 331 -7.31 7.34 11.76
CA ALA A 331 -8.70 7.53 12.14
C ALA A 331 -8.76 8.06 13.59
N PRO A 332 -9.44 9.19 13.87
CA PRO A 332 -9.55 9.72 15.23
C PRO A 332 -10.50 8.91 16.13
N GLY A 333 -11.07 7.80 15.64
CA GLY A 333 -12.06 7.00 16.36
C GLY A 333 -12.30 5.61 15.76
N PRO A 334 -13.19 4.81 16.36
CA PRO A 334 -13.52 3.47 15.88
C PRO A 334 -14.20 3.53 14.51
N VAL A 335 -13.86 2.58 13.64
CA VAL A 335 -14.48 2.44 12.32
C VAL A 335 -15.65 1.47 12.42
N HIS A 336 -16.87 1.91 12.10
CA HIS A 336 -18.08 1.10 12.16
C HIS A 336 -18.25 0.26 10.89
N LEU A 337 -18.57 -1.03 11.07
CA LEU A 337 -18.82 -1.97 9.99
C LEU A 337 -20.30 -2.37 9.98
N SER A 338 -20.97 -2.13 8.86
CA SER A 338 -22.37 -2.50 8.65
C SER A 338 -22.56 -3.33 7.39
N VAL A 339 -23.50 -4.27 7.39
CA VAL A 339 -23.74 -5.17 6.25
C VAL A 339 -24.41 -4.40 5.11
N VAL A 340 -23.87 -4.50 3.90
CA VAL A 340 -24.56 -4.12 2.66
C VAL A 340 -25.18 -5.37 2.03
N ARG A 341 -24.42 -6.47 2.00
CA ARG A 341 -24.83 -7.77 1.47
C ARG A 341 -24.22 -8.89 2.30
N ALA A 342 -24.99 -9.94 2.55
CA ALA A 342 -24.54 -11.14 3.27
C ALA A 342 -24.82 -12.39 2.42
N PRO A 343 -24.08 -13.50 2.65
CA PRO A 343 -24.33 -14.76 1.95
C PRO A 343 -25.66 -15.36 2.39
N ALA A 344 -26.19 -16.27 1.56
CA ALA A 344 -27.42 -16.99 1.89
C ALA A 344 -27.26 -17.76 3.21
N GLY A 345 -28.27 -17.67 4.08
CA GLY A 345 -28.25 -18.32 5.39
C GLY A 345 -27.67 -17.48 6.55
N ALA A 346 -27.04 -16.32 6.27
CA ALA A 346 -26.49 -15.45 7.30
C ALA A 346 -27.56 -14.78 8.19
N ASN A 347 -28.80 -14.64 7.69
CA ASN A 347 -29.90 -13.94 8.34
C ASN A 347 -29.60 -12.48 8.78
N LEU A 348 -28.59 -11.84 8.18
CA LEU A 348 -28.24 -10.44 8.42
C LEU A 348 -28.96 -9.53 7.42
N LYS A 349 -29.58 -8.45 7.92
CA LYS A 349 -30.23 -7.45 7.09
C LYS A 349 -29.21 -6.40 6.65
N ALA A 350 -29.43 -5.81 5.48
CA ALA A 350 -28.65 -4.64 5.08
C ALA A 350 -28.83 -3.51 6.10
N GLY A 351 -27.72 -2.85 6.46
CA GLY A 351 -27.63 -1.85 7.52
C GLY A 351 -27.34 -2.40 8.91
N THR A 352 -27.36 -3.73 9.14
CA THR A 352 -27.02 -4.30 10.45
C THR A 352 -25.54 -4.06 10.77
N GLU A 353 -25.26 -3.42 11.90
CA GLU A 353 -23.90 -3.27 12.41
C GLU A 353 -23.38 -4.61 12.90
N VAL A 354 -22.20 -5.01 12.41
CA VAL A 354 -21.57 -6.30 12.72
C VAL A 354 -20.38 -6.16 13.65
N GLY A 355 -19.79 -4.96 13.77
CA GLY A 355 -18.70 -4.70 14.69
C GLY A 355 -17.94 -3.41 14.37
N THR A 356 -16.79 -3.26 15.01
CA THR A 356 -15.88 -2.13 14.85
C THR A 356 -14.48 -2.58 14.46
N ALA A 357 -13.75 -1.73 13.73
CA ALA A 357 -12.36 -1.91 13.37
C ALA A 357 -11.49 -0.77 13.95
N PRO A 358 -10.21 -1.04 14.31
CA PRO A 358 -9.54 -2.34 14.24
C PRO A 358 -10.06 -3.34 15.30
N GLY A 359 -10.07 -4.64 14.99
CA GLY A 359 -10.57 -5.67 15.90
C GLY A 359 -11.04 -6.96 15.23
N ALA A 360 -11.47 -7.91 16.06
CA ALA A 360 -12.04 -9.18 15.62
C ALA A 360 -13.57 -9.08 15.52
N VAL A 361 -14.12 -9.44 14.37
CA VAL A 361 -15.55 -9.33 14.07
C VAL A 361 -16.12 -10.72 13.75
N PRO A 362 -17.06 -11.23 14.55
CA PRO A 362 -17.68 -12.52 14.31
C PRO A 362 -18.76 -12.41 13.21
N LEU A 363 -18.70 -13.30 12.23
CA LEU A 363 -19.71 -13.48 11.20
C LEU A 363 -20.42 -14.83 11.38
N PRO A 364 -21.75 -14.88 11.19
CA PRO A 364 -22.56 -16.04 11.57
C PRO A 364 -22.37 -17.24 10.64
N THR A 365 -22.00 -17.01 9.39
CA THR A 365 -21.90 -18.05 8.35
C THR A 365 -20.69 -17.80 7.45
N PRO A 366 -20.12 -18.84 6.84
CA PRO A 366 -19.10 -18.67 5.82
C PRO A 366 -19.70 -18.12 4.53
N GLY A 367 -18.89 -17.41 3.74
CA GLY A 367 -19.28 -16.84 2.45
C GLY A 367 -18.82 -15.41 2.24
N GLU A 368 -19.27 -14.81 1.15
CA GLU A 368 -18.91 -13.45 0.75
C GLU A 368 -19.86 -12.42 1.39
N TYR A 369 -19.27 -11.41 2.02
CA TYR A 369 -19.95 -10.28 2.63
C TYR A 369 -19.49 -8.98 1.96
N VAL A 370 -20.44 -8.07 1.71
CA VAL A 370 -20.13 -6.68 1.36
C VAL A 370 -20.43 -5.84 2.59
N LEU A 371 -19.41 -5.23 3.16
CA LEU A 371 -19.50 -4.40 4.36
C LEU A 371 -19.32 -2.93 3.99
N ARG A 372 -20.15 -2.07 4.57
CA ARG A 372 -19.98 -0.61 4.56
C ARG A 372 -19.13 -0.23 5.76
N VAL A 373 -18.07 0.49 5.45
CA VAL A 373 -17.10 1.05 6.39
C VAL A 373 -17.41 2.52 6.57
N ALA A 374 -17.60 2.97 7.80
CA ALA A 374 -17.84 4.37 8.12
C ALA A 374 -16.99 4.80 9.33
N ALA A 375 -16.36 5.97 9.24
CA ALA A 375 -15.60 6.59 10.31
C ALA A 375 -15.91 8.09 10.35
N ASP A 376 -15.85 8.69 11.54
CA ASP A 376 -16.12 10.11 11.72
C ASP A 376 -15.11 10.97 10.95
N GLY A 377 -15.62 11.84 10.08
CA GLY A 377 -14.79 12.71 9.25
C GLY A 377 -14.27 12.08 7.96
N TYR A 378 -14.70 10.86 7.61
CA TYR A 378 -14.29 10.15 6.40
C TYR A 378 -15.49 9.81 5.50
N ALA A 379 -15.26 9.72 4.19
CA ALA A 379 -16.28 9.24 3.26
C ALA A 379 -16.52 7.73 3.48
N PRO A 380 -17.79 7.27 3.54
CA PRO A 380 -18.08 5.86 3.71
C PRO A 380 -17.65 5.04 2.49
N ALA A 381 -16.98 3.91 2.72
CA ALA A 381 -16.51 2.99 1.67
C ALA A 381 -17.22 1.63 1.77
N GLN A 382 -17.14 0.82 0.72
CA GLN A 382 -17.57 -0.58 0.74
C GLN A 382 -16.37 -1.50 0.56
N VAL A 383 -16.33 -2.59 1.33
CA VAL A 383 -15.29 -3.62 1.28
C VAL A 383 -15.96 -4.98 1.15
N THR A 384 -15.51 -5.76 0.17
CA THR A 384 -15.93 -7.16 0.01
C THR A 384 -14.96 -8.07 0.75
N VAL A 385 -15.48 -8.95 1.61
CA VAL A 385 -14.70 -9.89 2.41
C VAL A 385 -15.27 -11.30 2.30
N THR A 386 -14.41 -12.32 2.34
CA THR A 386 -14.81 -13.72 2.33
C THR A 386 -14.51 -14.35 3.68
N ALA A 387 -15.51 -14.98 4.28
CA ALA A 387 -15.41 -15.62 5.58
C ALA A 387 -15.41 -17.17 5.44
N PRO A 388 -14.54 -17.91 6.16
CA PRO A 388 -13.45 -17.42 7.02
C PRO A 388 -12.25 -16.91 6.20
N SER A 389 -11.43 -16.05 6.80
CA SER A 389 -10.13 -15.63 6.26
C SER A 389 -9.07 -15.78 7.34
N ALA A 390 -7.92 -16.35 7.00
CA ALA A 390 -6.73 -16.37 7.86
C ALA A 390 -5.93 -15.06 7.79
N VAL A 391 -6.14 -14.27 6.73
CA VAL A 391 -5.43 -13.01 6.50
C VAL A 391 -6.25 -11.85 7.07
N PRO A 392 -5.65 -10.96 7.89
CA PRO A 392 -6.32 -9.76 8.36
C PRO A 392 -6.79 -8.89 7.19
N VAL A 393 -8.04 -8.42 7.26
CA VAL A 393 -8.59 -7.52 6.25
C VAL A 393 -8.18 -6.10 6.57
N THR A 394 -7.46 -5.46 5.65
CA THR A 394 -7.02 -4.08 5.81
C THR A 394 -8.03 -3.10 5.19
N ILE A 395 -8.46 -2.13 5.98
CA ILE A 395 -9.36 -1.05 5.57
C ILE A 395 -8.54 0.22 5.38
N ASP A 396 -8.47 0.72 4.14
CA ASP A 396 -7.89 2.03 3.85
C ASP A 396 -9.00 3.11 3.91
N LEU A 397 -8.82 4.12 4.75
CA LEU A 397 -9.73 5.27 4.84
C LEU A 397 -9.24 6.42 3.95
N ALA A 398 -10.11 6.90 3.05
CA ALA A 398 -9.86 8.10 2.26
C ALA A 398 -10.48 9.33 2.97
N PRO A 399 -9.68 10.36 3.30
CA PRO A 399 -10.14 11.56 4.00
C PRO A 399 -11.13 12.41 3.20
#